data_AF-O06752-F1
#
_entry.id   AF-O06752-F1
#
_cell.length_a   1.000
_cell.length_b   1.000
_cell.length_c   1.000
_cell.angle_alpha   90.00
_cell.angle_beta   90.00
_cell.angle_gamma   90.00
#
_symmetry.space_group_name_H-M   'P 1'
#
loop_
_entity.id
_entity.type
_entity.pdbx_description
1 polymer ?
#
loop_
_entity_poly.entity_id
_entity_poly.type
_entity_poly.pdbx_seq_one_letter_code
_entity_poly.pdbx_strand_id
1 'polypeptide(L)'
;MNGQLIIDRYMEELNAELANMPDVERENAIDELKGHITAFVQDRIKAGLSEEELQEAVESEFSHPKELAELMMGDGGETKRRRSLLGKSWISVLLIVTIIALPLLPSDFRHLPLAVYLMVLAGYVWKRKKLVMFAGVRKNKMRSQKEIVKISRVGAVYLLFLAVVLLLSPFLNALVVLLLIAVSCAAFFLFLNIK
;
A
#
# COMPACT_ATOMS: atom_id res chain seq x y z
N MET A 1 -19.32 16.57 29.68
CA MET A 1 -19.93 16.54 28.33
C MET A 1 -19.18 17.41 27.30
N ASN A 2 -18.11 18.14 27.65
CA ASN A 2 -17.59 19.19 26.76
C ASN A 2 -16.33 18.78 25.96
N GLY A 3 -15.55 17.80 26.40
CA GLY A 3 -14.38 17.34 25.63
C GLY A 3 -14.73 16.79 24.24
N GLN A 4 -15.89 16.17 24.09
CA GLN A 4 -16.35 15.67 22.80
C GLN A 4 -16.62 16.81 21.82
N LEU A 5 -17.16 17.95 22.30
CA LEU A 5 -17.37 19.14 21.47
C LEU A 5 -16.05 19.73 20.97
N ILE A 6 -15.02 19.76 21.81
CA ILE A 6 -13.67 20.22 21.42
C ILE A 6 -13.10 19.31 20.33
N ILE A 7 -13.18 17.99 20.52
CA ILE A 7 -12.70 17.01 19.53
C ILE A 7 -13.45 17.18 18.22
N ASP A 8 -14.78 17.18 18.26
CA ASP A 8 -15.60 17.23 17.04
C ASP A 8 -15.37 18.53 16.27
N ARG A 9 -15.25 19.68 16.95
CA ARG A 9 -14.90 20.97 16.32
C ARG A 9 -13.51 20.93 15.68
N TYR A 10 -12.50 20.46 16.41
CA TYR A 10 -11.13 20.36 15.90
C TYR A 10 -11.08 19.45 14.65
N MET A 11 -11.77 18.32 14.69
CA MET A 11 -11.82 17.37 13.57
C MET A 11 -12.61 17.91 12.37
N GLU A 12 -13.66 18.69 12.61
CA GLU A 12 -14.43 19.34 11.54
C GLU A 12 -13.58 20.37 10.79
N GLU A 13 -12.86 21.23 11.52
CA GLU A 13 -11.92 22.20 10.94
C GLU A 13 -10.80 21.51 10.17
N LEU A 14 -10.18 20.48 10.75
CA LEU A 14 -9.14 19.72 10.07
C LEU A 14 -9.65 19.03 8.80
N ASN A 15 -10.86 18.46 8.84
CA ASN A 15 -11.44 17.80 7.68
C ASN A 15 -11.75 18.81 6.55
N ALA A 16 -12.13 20.04 6.89
CA ALA A 16 -12.30 21.12 5.92
C ALA A 16 -10.97 21.53 5.28
N GLU A 17 -9.89 21.65 6.06
CA GLU A 17 -8.56 21.99 5.54
C GLU A 17 -7.96 20.87 4.67
N LEU A 18 -8.27 19.60 5.00
CA LEU A 18 -7.87 18.43 4.22
C LEU A 18 -8.75 18.15 3.00
N ALA A 19 -9.67 19.04 2.62
CA ALA A 19 -10.58 18.83 1.49
C ALA A 19 -9.88 18.50 0.16
N ASN A 20 -8.64 18.97 -0.03
CA ASN A 20 -7.83 18.69 -1.22
C ASN A 20 -7.17 17.31 -1.23
N MET A 21 -7.19 16.58 -0.11
CA MET A 21 -6.65 15.23 -0.01
C MET A 21 -7.63 14.21 -0.60
N PRO A 22 -7.16 13.14 -1.27
CA PRO A 22 -8.04 12.07 -1.76
C PRO A 22 -8.89 11.49 -0.63
N ASP A 23 -10.21 11.29 -0.87
CA ASP A 23 -11.19 10.93 0.18
C ASP A 23 -10.73 9.79 1.09
N VAL A 24 -10.14 8.73 0.53
CA VAL A 24 -9.65 7.58 1.29
C VAL A 24 -8.45 7.92 2.17
N GLU A 25 -7.53 8.75 1.68
CA GLU A 25 -6.38 9.19 2.49
C GLU A 25 -6.86 10.13 3.60
N ARG A 26 -7.81 11.02 3.29
CA ARG A 26 -8.45 11.92 4.25
C ARG A 26 -9.17 11.15 5.36
N GLU A 27 -10.04 10.19 5.01
CA GLU A 27 -10.82 9.40 5.97
C GLU A 27 -9.90 8.63 6.93
N ASN A 28 -8.88 7.94 6.41
CA ASN A 28 -7.92 7.22 7.25
C ASN A 28 -7.12 8.15 8.18
N ALA A 29 -6.68 9.30 7.66
CA ALA A 29 -5.96 10.32 8.42
C ALA A 29 -6.82 10.90 9.56
N ILE A 30 -8.07 11.23 9.26
CA ILE A 30 -9.05 11.77 10.20
C ILE A 30 -9.36 10.73 11.28
N ASP A 31 -9.60 9.47 10.92
CA ASP A 31 -9.90 8.40 11.88
C ASP A 31 -8.74 8.14 12.83
N GLU A 32 -7.51 8.08 12.31
CA GLU A 32 -6.30 7.90 13.12
C GLU A 32 -6.10 9.06 14.09
N LEU A 33 -6.19 10.30 13.59
CA LEU A 33 -5.99 11.49 14.43
C LEU A 33 -7.10 11.65 15.46
N LYS A 34 -8.35 11.35 15.10
CA LYS A 34 -9.48 11.36 16.04
C LYS A 34 -9.23 10.42 17.21
N GLY A 35 -8.65 9.24 16.95
CA GLY A 35 -8.25 8.30 18.00
C GLY A 35 -7.23 8.90 18.97
N HIS A 36 -6.20 9.56 18.45
CA HIS A 36 -5.15 10.19 19.27
C HIS A 36 -5.66 11.37 20.09
N ILE A 37 -6.42 12.29 19.48
CA ILE A 37 -6.96 13.46 20.17
C ILE A 37 -7.97 13.01 21.24
N THR A 38 -8.81 12.01 20.94
CA THR A 38 -9.77 11.48 21.93
C THR A 38 -9.05 10.91 23.15
N ALA A 39 -7.98 10.13 22.96
CA ALA A 39 -7.19 9.61 24.06
C ALA A 39 -6.56 10.74 24.89
N PHE A 40 -5.94 11.72 24.22
CA PHE A 40 -5.33 12.87 24.87
C PHE A 40 -6.32 13.70 25.70
N VAL A 41 -7.48 14.03 25.13
CA VAL A 41 -8.53 14.81 25.80
C VAL A 41 -9.09 14.04 27.00
N GLN A 42 -9.31 12.73 26.88
CA GLN A 42 -9.78 11.91 28.01
C GLN A 42 -8.79 11.88 29.18
N ASP A 43 -7.49 11.82 28.90
CA ASP A 43 -6.47 11.82 29.94
C ASP A 43 -6.39 13.18 30.65
N ARG A 44 -6.56 14.28 29.92
CA ARG A 44 -6.59 15.63 30.50
C ARG A 44 -7.88 15.93 31.28
N ILE A 45 -9.03 15.44 30.83
CA ILE A 45 -10.27 15.52 31.60
C ILE A 45 -10.13 14.79 32.94
N LYS A 46 -9.51 13.60 32.95
CA LYS A 46 -9.25 12.86 34.20
C LYS A 46 -8.29 13.60 35.13
N ALA A 47 -7.38 14.41 34.59
CA ALA A 47 -6.48 15.27 35.36
C ALA A 47 -7.16 16.53 35.91
N GLY A 48 -8.44 16.78 35.57
CA GLY A 48 -9.22 17.90 36.10
C GLY A 48 -9.02 19.22 35.38
N LEU A 49 -8.50 19.21 34.14
CA LEU A 49 -8.38 20.43 33.33
C LEU A 49 -9.77 20.99 33.00
N SER A 50 -9.86 22.31 33.01
CA SER A 50 -11.02 23.07 32.54
C SER A 50 -11.13 23.02 31.00
N GLU A 51 -12.26 23.50 30.46
CA GLU A 51 -12.54 23.47 29.02
C GLU A 51 -11.57 24.35 28.21
N GLU A 52 -11.26 25.54 28.74
CA GLU A 52 -10.32 26.48 28.13
C GLU A 52 -8.90 25.89 28.11
N GLU A 53 -8.46 25.31 29.24
CA GLU A 53 -7.17 24.62 29.34
C GLU A 53 -7.09 23.38 28.42
N LEU A 54 -8.21 22.68 28.21
CA LEU A 54 -8.28 21.54 27.29
C LEU A 54 -8.08 21.98 25.85
N GLN A 55 -8.71 23.08 25.44
CA GLN A 55 -8.54 23.61 24.08
C GLN A 55 -7.09 24.04 23.85
N GLU A 56 -6.52 24.82 24.77
CA GLU A 56 -5.11 25.25 24.69
C GLU A 56 -4.17 24.04 24.67
N ALA A 57 -4.44 23.01 25.48
CA ALA A 57 -3.63 21.78 25.49
C ALA A 57 -3.71 21.01 24.17
N VAL A 58 -4.88 20.95 23.53
CA VAL A 58 -5.04 20.28 22.22
C VAL A 58 -4.30 21.06 21.13
N GLU A 59 -4.46 22.37 21.07
CA GLU A 59 -3.76 23.21 20.09
C GLU A 59 -2.24 23.21 20.32
N SER A 60 -1.79 23.14 21.58
CA SER A 60 -0.37 23.04 21.92
C SER A 60 0.24 21.69 21.54
N GLU A 61 -0.48 20.58 21.68
CA GLU A 61 0.06 19.24 21.41
C GLU A 61 -0.06 18.85 19.93
N PHE A 62 -1.18 19.18 19.28
CA PHE A 62 -1.49 18.75 17.90
C PHE A 62 -1.34 19.86 16.87
N SER A 63 -0.92 21.07 17.28
CA SER A 63 -0.91 22.29 16.46
C SER A 63 -2.32 22.75 16.07
N HIS A 64 -2.42 23.94 15.48
CA HIS A 64 -3.69 24.43 14.94
C HIS A 64 -4.11 23.55 13.74
N PRO A 65 -5.41 23.23 13.54
CA PRO A 65 -5.88 22.36 12.45
C PRO A 65 -5.31 22.68 11.06
N LYS A 66 -5.15 23.96 10.76
CA LYS A 66 -4.55 24.45 9.51
C LYS A 66 -3.07 24.11 9.37
N GLU A 67 -2.28 24.29 10.43
CA GLU A 67 -0.85 23.94 10.43
C GLU A 67 -0.66 22.43 10.33
N LEU A 68 -1.50 21.66 11.05
CA LEU A 68 -1.49 20.21 10.96
C LEU A 68 -1.87 19.75 9.55
N ALA A 69 -2.89 20.34 8.94
CA ALA A 69 -3.27 20.06 7.57
C ALA A 69 -2.14 20.41 6.59
N GLU A 70 -1.47 21.55 6.77
CA GLU A 70 -0.29 21.92 5.98
C GLU A 70 0.84 20.90 6.15
N LEU A 71 1.16 20.44 7.35
CA LEU A 71 2.15 19.37 7.57
C LEU A 71 1.76 18.05 6.90
N MET A 72 0.47 17.73 6.85
CA MET A 72 -0.06 16.54 6.20
C MET A 72 -0.07 16.66 4.67
N MET A 73 -0.31 17.87 4.14
CA MET A 73 -0.44 18.17 2.71
C MET A 73 0.90 18.58 2.04
N GLY A 74 1.75 19.32 2.73
CA GLY A 74 3.02 19.91 2.27
C GLY A 74 4.13 19.68 3.31
N ASP A 75 4.99 18.70 3.10
CA ASP A 75 6.19 18.87 2.27
C ASP A 75 6.28 17.80 1.16
N GLY A 76 5.12 17.44 0.60
CA GLY A 76 4.98 16.37 -0.39
C GLY A 76 4.81 16.84 -1.84
N GLY A 77 4.53 18.11 -2.10
CA GLY A 77 4.18 18.59 -3.45
C GLY A 77 5.30 18.35 -4.48
N GLU A 78 6.53 18.70 -4.13
CA GLU A 78 7.67 18.57 -5.06
C GLU A 78 8.52 17.32 -4.76
N THR A 79 8.65 16.94 -3.50
CA THR A 79 9.40 15.73 -3.16
C THR A 79 8.59 14.45 -3.37
N LYS A 80 7.26 14.36 -3.18
CA LYS A 80 6.54 13.08 -3.51
C LYS A 80 6.46 12.84 -5.02
N ARG A 81 6.45 13.87 -5.88
CA ARG A 81 6.50 13.62 -7.32
C ARG A 81 7.85 13.01 -7.73
N ARG A 82 8.96 13.44 -7.13
CA ARG A 82 10.27 12.79 -7.33
C ARG A 82 10.44 11.48 -6.54
N ARG A 83 9.97 11.40 -5.29
CA ARG A 83 10.23 10.30 -4.36
C ARG A 83 9.25 9.13 -4.54
N SER A 84 8.01 9.37 -4.98
CA SER A 84 7.09 8.27 -5.35
C SER A 84 7.44 7.66 -6.71
N LEU A 85 8.00 8.46 -7.63
CA LEU A 85 8.58 7.92 -8.84
C LEU A 85 9.79 7.07 -8.49
N LEU A 86 10.75 7.52 -7.68
CA LEU A 86 11.92 6.69 -7.32
C LEU A 86 11.57 5.40 -6.53
N GLY A 87 10.58 5.44 -5.64
CA GLY A 87 10.13 4.26 -4.89
C GLY A 87 9.41 3.19 -5.72
N LYS A 88 8.76 3.59 -6.82
CA LYS A 88 8.26 2.68 -7.88
C LYS A 88 9.30 2.44 -8.97
N SER A 89 10.26 3.36 -9.13
CA SER A 89 11.25 3.41 -10.20
C SER A 89 12.12 2.19 -10.14
N TRP A 90 12.56 1.75 -8.96
CA TRP A 90 13.45 0.60 -8.93
C TRP A 90 12.79 -0.67 -9.51
N ILE A 91 11.47 -0.88 -9.34
CA ILE A 91 10.75 -2.01 -9.95
C ILE A 91 10.57 -1.80 -11.46
N SER A 92 10.24 -0.59 -11.89
CA SER A 92 10.13 -0.30 -13.34
C SER A 92 11.49 -0.31 -14.04
N VAL A 93 12.55 0.12 -13.36
CA VAL A 93 13.94 0.05 -13.81
C VAL A 93 14.35 -1.41 -13.88
N LEU A 94 14.03 -2.23 -12.86
CA LEU A 94 14.24 -3.67 -12.90
C LEU A 94 13.50 -4.31 -14.09
N LEU A 95 12.27 -3.88 -14.39
CA LEU A 95 11.51 -4.34 -15.56
C LEU A 95 12.22 -3.94 -16.86
N ILE A 96 12.63 -2.68 -17.00
CA ILE A 96 13.33 -2.18 -18.18
C ILE A 96 14.64 -2.94 -18.38
N VAL A 97 15.44 -3.12 -17.32
CA VAL A 97 16.68 -3.90 -17.34
C VAL A 97 16.40 -5.35 -17.74
N THR A 98 15.31 -5.93 -17.23
CA THR A 98 14.88 -7.28 -17.59
C THR A 98 14.56 -7.36 -19.09
N ILE A 99 13.73 -6.45 -19.62
CA ILE A 99 13.36 -6.38 -21.04
C ILE A 99 14.60 -6.21 -21.93
N ILE A 100 15.53 -5.35 -21.54
CA ILE A 100 16.80 -5.15 -22.27
C ILE A 100 17.65 -6.41 -22.21
N ALA A 101 17.71 -7.12 -21.08
CA ALA A 101 18.51 -8.32 -20.93
C ALA A 101 17.98 -9.54 -21.71
N LEU A 102 16.67 -9.62 -21.98
CA LEU A 102 16.05 -10.74 -22.71
C LEU A 102 16.75 -11.03 -24.07
N PRO A 103 16.93 -10.06 -24.99
CA PRO A 103 17.56 -10.31 -26.28
C PRO A 103 19.09 -10.51 -26.22
N LEU A 104 19.76 -10.08 -25.13
CA LEU A 104 21.21 -10.22 -25.01
C LEU A 104 21.66 -11.61 -24.55
N LEU A 105 20.75 -12.41 -23.99
CA LEU A 105 21.09 -13.73 -23.44
C LEU A 105 20.94 -14.86 -24.46
N PRO A 106 21.75 -15.92 -24.35
CA PRO A 106 21.58 -17.15 -25.12
C PRO A 106 20.16 -17.69 -24.98
N SER A 107 19.66 -18.41 -25.99
CA SER A 107 18.32 -19.01 -25.99
C SER A 107 18.00 -19.74 -24.68
N ASP A 108 18.98 -20.46 -24.16
CA ASP A 108 18.84 -21.35 -23.01
C ASP A 108 18.69 -20.58 -21.69
N PHE A 109 19.17 -19.33 -21.65
CA PHE A 109 19.12 -18.46 -20.47
C PHE A 109 18.20 -17.25 -20.65
N ARG A 110 17.47 -17.18 -21.76
CA ARG A 110 16.62 -16.03 -22.11
C ARG A 110 15.54 -15.74 -21.05
N HIS A 111 15.08 -16.78 -20.36
CA HIS A 111 14.06 -16.66 -19.32
C HIS A 111 14.62 -16.29 -17.94
N LEU A 112 15.94 -16.33 -17.76
CA LEU A 112 16.59 -16.08 -16.48
C LEU A 112 16.29 -14.68 -15.92
N PRO A 113 16.40 -13.58 -16.69
CA PRO A 113 16.09 -12.24 -16.16
C PRO A 113 14.64 -12.13 -15.71
N LEU A 114 13.72 -12.76 -16.46
CA LEU A 114 12.30 -12.75 -16.14
C LEU A 114 12.02 -13.52 -14.84
N ALA A 115 12.68 -14.68 -14.64
CA ALA A 115 12.58 -15.44 -13.40
C ALA A 115 13.09 -14.63 -12.20
N VAL A 116 14.25 -13.97 -12.34
CA VAL A 116 14.81 -13.08 -11.30
C VAL A 116 13.85 -11.93 -11.00
N TYR A 117 13.31 -11.28 -12.04
CA TYR A 117 12.33 -10.21 -11.89
C TYR A 117 11.09 -10.66 -11.09
N LEU A 118 10.52 -11.82 -11.44
CA LEU A 118 9.37 -12.38 -10.73
C LEU A 118 9.70 -12.74 -9.28
N MET A 119 10.90 -13.25 -9.01
CA MET A 119 11.35 -13.57 -7.66
C MET A 119 11.49 -12.31 -6.80
N VAL A 120 12.03 -11.22 -7.37
CA VAL A 120 12.11 -9.92 -6.71
C VAL A 120 10.71 -9.34 -6.45
N LEU A 121 9.81 -9.45 -7.43
CA LEU A 121 8.40 -9.06 -7.24
C LEU A 121 7.71 -9.88 -6.15
N ALA A 122 7.93 -11.19 -6.10
CA ALA A 122 7.39 -12.06 -5.06
C ALA A 122 7.84 -11.60 -3.67
N GLY A 123 9.15 -11.33 -3.50
CA GLY A 123 9.70 -10.80 -2.25
C GLY A 123 9.14 -9.42 -1.89
N TYR A 124 8.95 -8.54 -2.89
CA TYR A 124 8.36 -7.23 -2.68
C TYR A 124 6.90 -7.32 -2.22
N VAL A 125 6.08 -8.11 -2.91
CA VAL A 125 4.67 -8.35 -2.58
C VAL A 125 4.56 -8.98 -1.19
N TRP A 126 5.41 -9.96 -0.88
CA TRP A 126 5.47 -10.60 0.43
C TRP A 126 5.77 -9.60 1.56
N LYS A 127 6.79 -8.75 1.37
CA LYS A 127 7.23 -7.77 2.39
C LYS A 127 6.25 -6.61 2.55
N ARG A 128 5.77 -6.02 1.45
CA ARG A 128 4.92 -4.83 1.50
C ARG A 128 3.44 -5.15 1.73
N LYS A 129 2.99 -6.40 1.50
CA LYS A 129 1.58 -6.80 1.57
C LYS A 129 0.63 -5.94 0.72
N LYS A 130 1.16 -5.18 -0.24
CA LYS A 130 0.41 -4.27 -1.10
C LYS A 130 0.09 -4.96 -2.43
N LEU A 131 -1.17 -5.36 -2.58
CA LEU A 131 -1.71 -6.07 -3.76
C LEU A 131 -1.97 -5.19 -4.98
N VAL A 132 -1.47 -3.95 -5.01
CA VAL A 132 -1.77 -2.99 -6.11
C VAL A 132 -1.41 -3.58 -7.49
N MET A 133 -0.53 -4.58 -7.56
CA MET A 133 -0.17 -5.26 -8.80
C MET A 133 -1.21 -6.24 -9.34
N PHE A 134 -2.09 -6.80 -8.51
CA PHE A 134 -3.11 -7.73 -8.98
C PHE A 134 -4.36 -6.95 -9.35
N ALA A 135 -4.55 -6.69 -10.65
CA ALA A 135 -5.69 -5.95 -11.20
C ALA A 135 -7.04 -6.46 -10.66
N GLY A 136 -7.17 -7.78 -10.44
CA GLY A 136 -8.37 -8.40 -9.88
C GLY A 136 -8.71 -7.98 -8.44
N VAL A 137 -7.71 -7.56 -7.64
CA VAL A 137 -7.94 -7.16 -6.25
C VAL A 137 -8.56 -5.76 -6.16
N ARG A 138 -8.34 -4.89 -7.15
CA ARG A 138 -8.89 -3.52 -7.16
C ARG A 138 -10.42 -3.47 -7.23
N LYS A 139 -11.08 -4.52 -7.74
CA LYS A 139 -12.53 -4.49 -7.97
C LYS A 139 -13.36 -4.61 -6.69
N ASN A 140 -12.88 -5.33 -5.66
CA ASN A 140 -13.62 -5.45 -4.39
C ASN A 140 -13.02 -4.52 -3.32
N LYS A 141 -13.60 -3.32 -3.23
CA LYS A 141 -13.26 -2.27 -2.26
C LYS A 141 -13.44 -2.67 -0.78
N MET A 142 -14.14 -3.77 -0.47
CA MET A 142 -14.50 -4.17 0.89
C MET A 142 -13.77 -5.43 1.41
N ARG A 143 -12.59 -5.79 0.89
CA ARG A 143 -11.83 -6.92 1.48
C ARG A 143 -11.16 -6.51 2.78
N SER A 144 -11.37 -7.29 3.84
CA SER A 144 -10.78 -7.02 5.15
C SER A 144 -9.25 -7.04 5.07
N GLN A 145 -8.57 -6.28 5.94
CA GLN A 145 -7.11 -6.27 6.00
C GLN A 145 -6.52 -7.69 6.09
N LYS A 146 -7.17 -8.60 6.81
CA LYS A 146 -6.76 -10.02 6.92
C LYS A 146 -6.80 -10.74 5.56
N GLU A 147 -7.79 -10.47 4.73
CA GLU A 147 -7.90 -11.05 3.38
C GLU A 147 -6.84 -10.50 2.44
N ILE A 148 -6.58 -9.20 2.49
CA ILE A 148 -5.49 -8.55 1.72
C ILE A 148 -4.16 -9.24 2.04
N VAL A 149 -3.87 -9.49 3.31
CA VAL A 149 -2.62 -10.20 3.70
C VAL A 149 -2.60 -11.63 3.17
N LYS A 150 -3.71 -12.38 3.27
CA LYS A 150 -3.79 -13.76 2.75
C LYS A 150 -3.57 -13.80 1.24
N ILE A 151 -4.26 -12.95 0.49
CA ILE A 151 -4.15 -12.88 -0.96
C ILE A 151 -2.74 -12.44 -1.36
N SER A 152 -2.11 -11.52 -0.62
CA SER A 152 -0.72 -11.11 -0.87
C SER A 152 0.27 -12.25 -0.71
N ARG A 153 0.08 -13.11 0.31
CA ARG A 153 0.92 -14.31 0.49
C ARG A 153 0.72 -15.29 -0.65
N VAL A 154 -0.52 -15.57 -1.03
CA VAL A 154 -0.83 -16.49 -2.14
C VAL A 154 -0.29 -15.95 -3.46
N GLY A 155 -0.45 -14.65 -3.72
CA GLY A 155 0.09 -13.99 -4.91
C GLY A 155 1.62 -14.03 -4.97
N ALA A 156 2.30 -13.82 -3.85
CA ALA A 156 3.75 -13.97 -3.79
C ALA A 156 4.21 -15.41 -4.03
N VAL A 157 3.52 -16.40 -3.46
CA VAL A 157 3.80 -17.83 -3.72
C VAL A 157 3.56 -18.16 -5.20
N TYR A 158 2.51 -17.63 -5.81
CA TYR A 158 2.23 -17.78 -7.23
C TYR A 158 3.34 -17.19 -8.11
N LEU A 159 3.81 -15.97 -7.82
CA LEU A 159 4.92 -15.36 -8.54
C LEU A 159 6.21 -16.18 -8.41
N LEU A 160 6.48 -16.72 -7.22
CA LEU A 160 7.62 -17.60 -6.98
C LEU A 160 7.49 -18.91 -7.76
N PHE A 161 6.29 -19.50 -7.80
CA PHE A 161 6.02 -20.68 -8.62
C PHE A 161 6.28 -20.42 -10.11
N LEU A 162 5.83 -19.28 -10.65
CA LEU A 162 6.13 -18.89 -12.03
C LEU A 162 7.64 -18.72 -12.26
N ALA A 163 8.36 -18.12 -11.32
CA ALA A 163 9.81 -17.99 -11.41
C ALA A 163 10.50 -19.37 -11.48
N VAL A 164 10.07 -20.33 -10.64
CA VAL A 164 10.58 -21.71 -10.66
C VAL A 164 10.28 -22.41 -11.98
N VAL A 165 9.04 -22.29 -12.49
CA VAL A 165 8.66 -22.85 -13.79
C VAL A 165 9.53 -22.30 -14.92
N LEU A 166 9.83 -21.00 -14.91
CA LEU A 166 10.73 -20.38 -15.88
C LEU A 166 12.18 -20.85 -15.75
N LEU A 167 12.68 -21.08 -14.54
CA LEU A 167 14.01 -21.65 -14.32
C LEU A 167 14.11 -23.10 -14.80
N LEU A 168 13.01 -23.86 -14.72
CA LEU A 168 12.92 -25.22 -15.23
C LEU A 168 12.64 -25.29 -16.73
N SER A 169 12.37 -24.15 -17.38
CA SER A 169 12.08 -24.10 -18.82
C SER A 169 13.14 -24.74 -19.74
N PRO A 170 14.46 -24.71 -19.44
CA PRO A 170 15.45 -25.38 -20.29
C PRO A 170 15.32 -26.91 -20.28
N PHE A 171 14.72 -27.46 -19.22
CA PHE A 171 14.53 -28.91 -19.03
C PHE A 171 13.14 -29.40 -19.44
N LEU A 172 12.23 -28.47 -19.75
CA LEU A 172 10.84 -28.75 -20.04
C LEU A 172 10.51 -28.36 -21.47
N ASN A 173 9.60 -29.10 -22.11
CA ASN A 173 9.08 -28.71 -23.42
C ASN A 173 8.34 -27.36 -23.29
N ALA A 174 8.54 -26.45 -24.25
CA ALA A 174 7.93 -25.13 -24.25
C ALA A 174 6.38 -25.18 -24.12
N LEU A 175 5.74 -26.17 -24.74
CA LEU A 175 4.29 -26.41 -24.61
C LEU A 175 3.88 -26.74 -23.17
N VAL A 176 4.69 -27.52 -22.45
CA VAL A 176 4.43 -27.89 -21.05
C VAL A 176 4.59 -26.67 -20.15
N VAL A 177 5.62 -25.86 -20.37
CA VAL A 177 5.83 -24.60 -19.65
C VAL A 177 4.62 -23.67 -19.85
N LEU A 178 4.17 -23.51 -21.09
CA LEU A 178 3.02 -22.65 -21.42
C LEU A 178 1.72 -23.17 -20.80
N LEU A 179 1.49 -24.49 -20.81
CA LEU A 179 0.35 -25.11 -20.13
C LEU A 179 0.39 -24.90 -18.62
N LEU A 180 1.55 -25.07 -17.97
CA LEU A 180 1.70 -24.83 -16.53
C LEU A 180 1.40 -23.37 -16.16
N ILE A 181 1.87 -22.42 -16.97
CA ILE A 181 1.57 -21.00 -16.78
C ILE A 181 0.07 -20.73 -16.98
N ALA A 182 -0.54 -21.26 -18.04
CA ALA A 182 -1.97 -21.05 -18.31
C ALA A 182 -2.87 -21.64 -17.22
N VAL A 183 -2.61 -22.90 -16.81
CA VAL A 183 -3.36 -23.58 -15.74
C VAL A 183 -3.17 -22.88 -14.40
N SER A 184 -1.94 -22.51 -14.05
CA SER A 184 -1.68 -21.81 -12.79
C SER A 184 -2.31 -20.42 -12.77
N CYS A 185 -2.32 -19.71 -13.91
CA CYS A 185 -2.99 -18.43 -14.06
C CYS A 185 -4.51 -18.58 -13.86
N ALA A 186 -5.14 -19.53 -14.54
CA ALA A 186 -6.56 -19.82 -14.38
C ALA A 186 -6.90 -20.21 -12.92
N ALA A 187 -6.11 -21.08 -12.30
CA ALA A 187 -6.28 -21.47 -10.90
C ALA A 187 -6.16 -20.28 -9.94
N PHE A 188 -5.19 -19.39 -10.18
CA PHE A 188 -5.00 -18.18 -9.38
C PHE A 188 -6.18 -17.20 -9.53
N PHE A 189 -6.67 -16.99 -10.75
CA PHE A 189 -7.85 -16.15 -10.98
C PHE A 189 -9.12 -16.75 -10.38
N LEU A 190 -9.31 -18.06 -10.46
CA LEU A 190 -10.42 -18.76 -9.79
C LEU A 190 -10.34 -18.57 -8.28
N PHE A 191 -9.15 -18.74 -7.67
CA PHE A 191 -8.94 -18.49 -6.25
C PHE A 191 -9.28 -17.04 -5.86
N LEU A 192 -8.90 -16.07 -6.70
CA LEU A 192 -9.21 -14.66 -6.47
C LEU A 192 -10.69 -14.33 -6.63
N ASN A 193 -11.45 -15.10 -7.42
CA ASN A 193 -12.88 -14.85 -7.70
C ASN A 193 -13.82 -15.57 -6.71
N ILE A 194 -13.37 -16.66 -6.10
CA ILE A 194 -14.14 -17.41 -5.08
C ILE A 194 -14.11 -16.70 -3.71
N LYS A 195 -13.06 -15.89 -3.43
CA LYS A 195 -12.93 -15.06 -2.22
C LYS A 195 -13.23 -13.60 -2.53
#